data_AF-A0AAW1N1E2-F1
#
_entry.id   AF-A0AAW1N1E2-F1
#
_cell.length_a   1.000
_cell.length_b   1.000
_cell.length_c   1.000
_cell.angle_alpha   90.00
_cell.angle_beta   90.00
_cell.angle_gamma   90.00
#
_symmetry.space_group_name_H-M   'P 1'
#
loop_
_entity.id
_entity.type
_entity.pdbx_description
1 polymer ?
#
loop_
_entity_poly.entity_id
_entity_poly.type
_entity_poly.pdbx_seq_one_letter_code
_entity_poly.pdbx_strand_id
1 'polypeptide(L)'
;MPRLGGPSEGSRRLLCATVESVVLYAASIWREATRREVHRKKLLSVQRKIAICIARAYRTVSTEALLVVARTPPIHLLVQRRAEVEVNGAACRTEATNKMMDEWQEEWSRTEATNKMMDEWQEEWSRDTGRAVWTNRPNG
;
A
#
# COMPACT_ATOMS: atom_id res chain seq x y z
N MET A 1 11.35 -9.28 17.31
CA MET A 1 11.00 -8.23 18.29
C MET A 1 9.59 -7.73 18.00
N PRO A 2 8.59 -8.12 18.80
CA PRO A 2 7.21 -7.68 18.57
C PRO A 2 7.09 -6.21 18.97
N ARG A 3 6.53 -5.37 18.08
CA ARG A 3 6.42 -3.91 18.28
C ARG A 3 5.29 -3.56 19.26
N LEU A 4 5.23 -4.18 20.43
CA LEU A 4 4.08 -4.10 21.34
C LEU A 4 4.00 -2.79 22.14
N GLY A 5 5.10 -2.03 22.26
CA GLY A 5 5.14 -0.73 22.97
C GLY A 5 5.43 0.49 22.08
N GLY A 6 5.10 0.45 20.79
CA GLY A 6 5.38 1.55 19.85
C GLY A 6 4.29 2.63 19.79
N PRO A 7 4.53 3.75 19.07
CA PRO A 7 3.56 4.84 18.89
C PRO A 7 2.18 4.34 18.43
N SER A 8 1.12 5.06 18.80
CA SER A 8 -0.25 4.74 18.37
C SER A 8 -0.38 4.73 16.84
N GLU A 9 -1.43 4.09 16.33
CA GLU A 9 -1.72 4.10 14.89
C GLU A 9 -1.85 5.53 14.35
N GLY A 10 -2.51 6.42 15.11
CA GLY A 10 -2.64 7.84 14.77
C GLY A 10 -1.28 8.54 14.64
N SER A 11 -0.36 8.33 15.60
CA SER A 11 1.00 8.89 15.52
C SER A 11 1.78 8.37 14.31
N ARG A 12 1.64 7.09 13.98
CA ARG A 12 2.29 6.49 12.79
C ARG A 12 1.73 7.05 11.49
N ARG A 13 0.42 7.26 11.41
CA ARG A 13 -0.24 7.88 10.26
C ARG A 13 0.16 9.34 10.10
N LEU A 14 0.26 10.09 11.19
CA LEU A 14 0.75 11.47 11.15
C LEU A 14 2.17 11.52 10.58
N LEU A 15 3.07 10.66 11.08
CA LEU A 15 4.43 10.56 10.55
C LEU A 15 4.42 10.19 9.05
N CYS A 16 3.57 9.26 8.62
CA CYS A 16 3.42 8.93 7.21
C CYS A 16 3.00 10.15 6.38
N ALA A 17 1.95 10.85 6.81
CA ALA A 17 1.45 12.04 6.13
C ALA A 17 2.51 13.14 6.04
N THR A 18 3.34 13.31 7.07
CA THR A 18 4.47 14.27 7.03
C THR A 18 5.57 13.85 6.06
N VAL A 19 5.89 12.55 5.97
CA VAL A 19 6.88 12.07 5.00
C VAL A 19 6.34 12.19 3.58
N GLU A 20 5.07 11.83 3.38
CA GLU A 20 4.38 11.99 2.10
C GLU A 20 4.35 13.45 1.67
N SER A 21 4.02 14.39 2.55
CA SER A 21 4.00 15.81 2.18
C SER A 21 5.38 16.33 1.77
N VAL A 22 6.45 15.88 2.43
CA VAL A 22 7.83 16.23 2.07
C VAL A 22 8.21 15.65 0.70
N VAL A 23 7.88 14.37 0.43
CA VAL A 23 8.20 13.75 -0.86
C VAL A 23 7.35 14.35 -1.99
N LEU A 24 6.09 14.70 -1.71
CA LEU A 24 5.15 15.26 -2.68
C LEU A 24 5.31 16.77 -2.89
N TYR A 25 6.15 17.45 -2.11
CA TYR A 25 6.37 18.89 -2.25
C TYR A 25 6.86 19.28 -3.65
N ALA A 26 7.71 18.45 -4.25
CA ALA A 26 8.25 18.66 -5.60
C ALA A 26 7.62 17.72 -6.64
N ALA A 27 6.37 17.30 -6.43
CA ALA A 27 5.72 16.30 -7.27
C ALA A 27 5.68 16.68 -8.76
N SER A 28 5.40 17.94 -9.09
CA SER A 28 5.42 18.45 -10.48
C SER A 28 6.76 18.31 -11.17
N ILE A 29 7.86 18.54 -10.43
CA ILE A 29 9.23 18.39 -10.95
C ILE A 29 9.57 16.90 -11.14
N TRP A 30 9.13 16.05 -10.22
CA TRP A 30 9.56 14.64 -10.15
C TRP A 30 8.66 13.72 -10.97
N ARG A 31 7.48 14.19 -11.41
CA ARG A 31 6.49 13.43 -12.19
C ARG A 31 7.15 12.61 -13.31
N GLU A 32 7.96 13.24 -14.15
CA GLU A 32 8.58 12.55 -15.28
C GLU A 32 9.65 11.54 -14.81
N ALA A 33 10.41 11.88 -13.78
CA ALA A 33 11.39 10.96 -13.19
C ALA A 33 10.72 9.70 -12.61
N THR A 34 9.53 9.82 -12.01
CA THR A 34 8.82 8.67 -11.42
C THR A 34 8.29 7.67 -12.44
N ARG A 35 8.23 8.04 -13.73
CA ARG A 35 7.88 7.10 -14.81
C ARG A 35 8.96 6.05 -15.06
N ARG A 36 10.22 6.34 -14.71
CA ARG A 36 11.31 5.35 -14.83
C ARG A 36 11.23 4.34 -13.68
N GLU A 37 11.25 3.07 -14.05
CA GLU A 37 11.13 1.95 -13.10
C GLU A 37 12.18 1.99 -11.98
N VAL A 38 13.42 2.42 -12.29
CA VAL A 38 14.51 2.53 -11.31
C VAL A 38 14.17 3.52 -10.19
N HIS A 39 13.60 4.67 -10.54
CA HIS A 39 13.20 5.69 -9.57
C HIS A 39 11.97 5.23 -8.78
N ARG A 40 11.00 4.60 -9.45
CA ARG A 40 9.83 3.99 -8.80
C ARG A 40 10.24 2.97 -7.75
N LYS A 41 11.12 2.03 -8.07
CA LYS A 41 11.62 1.00 -7.13
C LYS A 41 12.31 1.61 -5.92
N LYS A 42 13.15 2.64 -6.12
CA LYS A 42 13.81 3.36 -5.02
C LYS A 42 12.79 4.01 -4.08
N LEU A 43 11.81 4.73 -4.63
CA LEU A 43 10.77 5.39 -3.84
C LEU A 43 9.90 4.37 -3.08
N LEU A 44 9.50 3.27 -3.74
CA LEU A 44 8.78 2.16 -3.11
C LEU A 44 9.58 1.52 -1.98
N SER A 45 10.91 1.43 -2.08
CA SER A 45 11.75 0.88 -1.00
C SER A 45 11.71 1.73 0.28
N VAL A 46 11.59 3.06 0.13
CA VAL A 46 11.44 4.00 1.25
C VAL A 46 10.03 3.88 1.82
N GLN A 47 9.01 3.91 0.96
CA GLN A 47 7.61 3.79 1.35
C GLN A 47 7.32 2.47 2.06
N ARG A 48 7.91 1.36 1.62
CA ARG A 48 7.81 0.04 2.25
C ARG A 48 8.22 0.07 3.73
N LYS A 49 9.30 0.78 4.08
CA LYS A 49 9.76 0.86 5.47
C LYS A 49 8.71 1.52 6.36
N ILE A 50 8.04 2.55 5.85
CA ILE A 50 6.97 3.27 6.54
C ILE A 50 5.74 2.37 6.67
N ALA A 51 5.35 1.70 5.58
CA ALA A 51 4.19 0.82 5.57
C ALA A 51 4.35 -0.39 6.51
N ILE A 52 5.57 -0.93 6.69
CA ILE A 52 5.86 -1.97 7.71
C ILE A 52 5.55 -1.45 9.13
N CYS A 53 5.90 -0.19 9.40
CA CYS A 53 5.64 0.42 10.70
C CYS A 53 4.15 0.66 10.93
N ILE A 54 3.41 1.10 9.91
CA ILE A 54 1.96 1.32 9.98
C ILE A 54 1.23 0.00 10.21
N ALA A 55 1.43 -0.97 9.31
CA ALA A 55 0.73 -2.25 9.30
C ALA A 55 1.22 -3.23 10.39
N ARG A 56 2.36 -2.95 11.04
CA ARG A 56 3.04 -3.87 11.98
C ARG A 56 3.32 -5.24 11.36
N ALA A 57 3.51 -5.28 10.05
CA ALA A 57 3.70 -6.49 9.28
C ALA A 57 5.13 -7.04 9.38
N TYR A 58 5.30 -8.31 9.00
CA TYR A 58 6.62 -8.93 8.86
C TYR A 58 7.40 -8.33 7.68
N ARG A 59 8.73 -8.45 7.74
CA ARG A 59 9.63 -7.94 6.69
C ARG A 59 9.54 -8.69 5.36
N THR A 60 8.92 -9.88 5.35
CA THR A 60 8.76 -10.75 4.17
C THR A 60 7.47 -10.51 3.39
N VAL A 61 6.51 -9.75 3.94
CA VAL A 61 5.24 -9.44 3.25
C VAL A 61 5.52 -8.66 1.96
N SER A 62 4.85 -8.95 0.85
CA SER A 62 5.05 -8.21 -0.41
C SER A 62 4.78 -6.71 -0.23
N THR A 63 5.43 -5.87 -1.03
CA THR A 63 5.28 -4.40 -0.88
C THR A 63 3.86 -3.96 -1.22
N GLU A 64 3.25 -4.53 -2.25
CA GLU A 64 1.89 -4.18 -2.65
C GLU A 64 0.88 -4.55 -1.58
N ALA A 65 0.96 -5.77 -1.02
CA ALA A 65 0.01 -6.20 0.02
C ALA A 65 0.14 -5.33 1.27
N LEU A 66 1.38 -4.94 1.59
CA LEU A 66 1.66 -4.05 2.69
C LEU A 66 1.06 -2.66 2.50
N LEU A 67 1.11 -2.10 1.28
CA LEU A 67 0.50 -0.81 0.94
C LEU A 67 -1.03 -0.86 1.05
N VAL A 68 -1.65 -1.97 0.63
CA VAL A 68 -3.09 -2.21 0.79
C VAL A 68 -3.47 -2.25 2.27
N VAL A 69 -2.76 -3.03 3.09
CA VAL A 69 -3.01 -3.12 4.55
C VAL A 69 -2.75 -1.77 5.23
N ALA A 70 -1.73 -1.04 4.80
CA ALA A 70 -1.43 0.32 5.29
C ALA A 70 -2.40 1.38 4.75
N ARG A 71 -3.32 1.03 3.85
CA ARG A 71 -4.27 1.95 3.18
C ARG A 71 -3.58 3.14 2.53
N THR A 72 -2.41 2.90 1.96
CA THR A 72 -1.53 3.94 1.41
C THR A 72 -1.21 3.61 -0.05
N PRO A 73 -1.64 4.42 -1.03
CA PRO A 73 -1.33 4.18 -2.43
C PRO A 73 0.18 4.27 -2.71
N PRO A 74 0.68 3.59 -3.76
CA PRO A 74 2.06 3.72 -4.21
C PRO A 74 2.46 5.18 -4.47
N ILE A 75 3.65 5.55 -4.00
CA ILE A 75 4.12 6.94 -4.01
C ILE A 75 4.29 7.53 -5.41
N HIS A 76 4.55 6.71 -6.44
CA HIS A 76 4.60 7.19 -7.83
C HIS A 76 3.22 7.65 -8.32
N LEU A 77 2.14 6.96 -7.92
CA LEU A 77 0.77 7.37 -8.25
C LEU A 77 0.38 8.64 -7.49
N LEU A 78 0.79 8.76 -6.22
CA LEU A 78 0.59 9.98 -5.43
C LEU A 78 1.28 11.20 -6.07
N VAL A 79 2.50 11.04 -6.59
CA VAL A 79 3.22 12.08 -7.33
C VAL A 79 2.46 12.49 -8.59
N GLN A 80 1.98 11.53 -9.38
CA GLN A 80 1.22 11.81 -10.60
C GLN A 80 -0.06 12.58 -10.30
N ARG A 81 -0.85 12.10 -9.33
CA ARG A 81 -2.07 12.77 -8.86
C ARG A 81 -1.78 14.19 -8.39
N ARG A 82 -0.76 14.39 -7.54
CA ARG A 82 -0.45 15.71 -6.97
C ARG A 82 -0.11 16.72 -8.06
N ALA A 83 0.73 16.31 -9.00
CA ALA A 83 1.08 17.14 -10.14
C ALA A 83 -0.12 17.40 -11.08
N GLU A 84 -1.14 16.55 -11.10
CA GLU A 84 -2.33 16.71 -11.96
C GLU A 84 -3.24 17.78 -11.38
N VAL A 85 -3.41 17.75 -10.05
CA VAL A 85 -4.11 18.80 -9.30
C VAL A 85 -3.37 20.13 -9.34
N GLU A 86 -2.03 20.14 -9.40
CA GLU A 86 -1.25 21.36 -9.56
C GLU A 86 -1.45 22.01 -10.94
N VAL A 87 -1.53 21.21 -12.01
CA VAL A 87 -1.70 21.73 -13.38
C VAL A 87 -3.15 22.09 -13.69
N ASN A 88 -4.10 21.22 -13.34
CA ASN A 88 -5.51 21.35 -13.70
C ASN A 88 -6.35 22.07 -12.64
N GLY A 89 -5.74 22.41 -11.50
CA GLY A 89 -6.39 23.05 -10.38
C GLY A 89 -7.20 22.11 -9.48
N ALA A 90 -7.73 22.67 -8.39
CA ALA A 90 -8.39 21.89 -7.34
C ALA A 90 -9.68 21.18 -7.78
N ALA A 91 -10.33 21.63 -8.85
CA ALA A 91 -11.56 21.03 -9.38
C ALA A 91 -11.35 19.59 -9.86
N CYS A 92 -10.18 19.28 -10.44
CA CYS A 92 -9.83 17.95 -10.93
C CYS A 92 -9.40 16.99 -9.80
N ARG A 93 -9.41 17.43 -8.51
CA ARG A 93 -8.92 16.59 -7.40
C ARG A 93 -9.63 15.26 -7.30
N THR A 94 -10.95 15.25 -7.42
CA THR A 94 -11.75 14.01 -7.30
C THR A 94 -11.42 13.06 -8.46
N GLU A 95 -11.38 13.59 -9.68
CA GLU A 95 -11.04 12.84 -10.88
C GLU A 95 -9.62 12.25 -10.82
N ALA A 96 -8.62 13.06 -10.46
CA ALA A 96 -7.25 12.60 -10.25
C ALA A 96 -7.15 11.53 -9.15
N THR A 97 -8.03 11.58 -8.14
CA THR A 97 -8.07 10.56 -7.09
C THR A 97 -8.67 9.25 -7.60
N ASN A 98 -9.75 9.32 -8.39
CA ASN A 98 -10.38 8.14 -8.98
C ASN A 98 -9.43 7.45 -9.94
N LYS A 99 -8.82 8.21 -10.86
CA LYS A 99 -7.79 7.71 -11.78
C LYS A 99 -6.63 7.04 -11.04
N MET A 100 -6.13 7.67 -9.97
CA MET A 100 -5.09 7.07 -9.12
C MET A 100 -5.55 5.75 -8.47
N MET A 101 -6.81 5.65 -8.05
CA MET A 101 -7.35 4.40 -7.50
C MET A 101 -7.54 3.33 -8.56
N ASP A 102 -7.99 3.70 -9.76
CA ASP A 102 -8.13 2.78 -10.89
C ASP A 102 -6.75 2.22 -11.30
N GLU A 103 -5.76 3.10 -11.47
CA GLU A 103 -4.37 2.71 -11.76
C GLU A 103 -3.78 1.81 -10.65
N TRP A 104 -4.07 2.12 -9.38
CA TRP A 104 -3.61 1.29 -8.27
C TRP A 104 -4.28 -0.09 -8.26
N GLN A 105 -5.58 -0.14 -8.58
CA GLN A 105 -6.33 -1.38 -8.69
C GLN A 105 -5.80 -2.25 -9.84
N GLU A 106 -5.48 -1.64 -10.99
CA GLU A 106 -4.84 -2.33 -12.11
C GLU A 106 -3.44 -2.85 -11.75
N GLU A 107 -2.61 -2.06 -11.07
CA GLU A 107 -1.28 -2.50 -10.61
C GLU A 107 -1.39 -3.71 -9.66
N TRP A 108 -2.34 -3.68 -8.71
CA TRP A 108 -2.63 -4.82 -7.82
C TRP A 108 -3.08 -6.06 -8.59
N SER A 109 -3.95 -5.86 -9.57
CA SER A 109 -4.50 -6.94 -10.40
C SER A 109 -3.45 -7.53 -11.34
N ARG A 110 -2.39 -6.80 -11.69
CA ARG A 110 -1.32 -7.26 -12.57
C ARG A 110 -0.33 -8.19 -11.88
N THR A 111 -0.28 -8.21 -10.55
CA THR A 111 0.60 -9.12 -9.83
C THR A 111 0.11 -10.58 -9.91
N GLU A 112 0.47 -11.24 -11.01
CA GLU A 112 0.05 -12.62 -11.34
C GLU A 112 0.35 -13.64 -10.25
N ALA A 113 1.50 -13.52 -9.58
CA ALA A 113 1.89 -14.43 -8.52
C ALA A 113 0.98 -14.34 -7.27
N THR A 114 0.40 -13.17 -7.00
CA THR A 114 -0.53 -12.99 -5.87
C THR A 114 -1.93 -13.42 -6.22
N ASN A 115 -2.39 -13.19 -7.47
CA ASN A 115 -3.74 -13.61 -7.86
C ASN A 115 -3.86 -15.12 -7.89
N LYS A 116 -2.93 -15.83 -8.53
CA LYS A 116 -2.95 -17.30 -8.57
C LYS A 116 -2.91 -17.91 -7.16
N MET A 117 -2.03 -17.42 -6.30
CA MET A 117 -1.93 -17.89 -4.92
C MET A 117 -3.17 -17.54 -4.09
N MET A 118 -3.78 -16.37 -4.33
CA MET A 118 -4.99 -15.91 -3.65
C MET A 118 -6.23 -16.67 -4.13
N ASP A 119 -6.32 -16.98 -5.42
CA ASP A 119 -7.36 -17.82 -6.01
C ASP A 119 -7.27 -19.24 -5.45
N GLU A 120 -6.07 -19.83 -5.41
CA GLU A 120 -5.81 -21.13 -4.76
C GLU A 120 -6.22 -21.12 -3.28
N TRP A 121 -5.85 -20.07 -2.55
CA TRP A 121 -6.23 -19.89 -1.15
C TRP A 121 -7.74 -19.69 -0.97
N GLN A 122 -8.40 -18.94 -1.85
CA GLN A 122 -9.84 -18.70 -1.81
C GLN A 122 -10.61 -19.98 -2.11
N GLU A 123 -10.15 -20.80 -3.05
CA GLU A 123 -10.73 -22.11 -3.29
C GLU A 123 -10.53 -23.07 -2.12
N GLU A 124 -9.34 -23.09 -1.50
CA GLU A 124 -9.07 -23.90 -0.30
C GLU A 124 -9.95 -23.47 0.88
N TRP A 125 -10.05 -22.17 1.14
CA TRP A 125 -10.95 -21.62 2.15
C TRP A 125 -12.41 -21.93 1.88
N SER A 126 -12.85 -21.85 0.62
CA SER A 126 -14.22 -22.19 0.23
C SER A 126 -14.52 -23.70 0.36
N ARG A 127 -13.49 -24.56 0.31
CA ARG A 127 -13.59 -26.00 0.59
C ARG A 127 -13.62 -26.30 2.09
N ASP A 128 -12.93 -25.50 2.91
CA ASP A 128 -12.71 -25.76 4.35
C ASP A 128 -13.78 -25.16 5.28
N THR A 129 -14.80 -24.45 4.77
CA THR A 129 -15.91 -23.89 5.58
C THR A 129 -16.77 -24.91 6.36
N GLY A 130 -16.41 -26.20 6.36
CA GLY A 130 -17.13 -27.29 7.02
C GLY A 130 -16.57 -27.83 8.35
N ARG A 131 -15.28 -27.62 8.71
CA ARG A 131 -14.73 -28.17 9.98
C ARG A 131 -13.58 -27.34 10.54
N ALA A 132 -13.87 -26.41 11.44
CA ALA A 132 -12.85 -25.75 12.26
C ALA A 132 -12.27 -26.75 13.30
N VAL A 133 -11.27 -27.54 12.89
CA VAL A 133 -10.54 -28.50 13.77
C VAL A 133 -9.72 -27.79 14.85
N TRP A 134 -9.45 -26.49 14.68
CA TRP A 134 -8.62 -25.68 15.58
C TRP A 134 -9.30 -25.24 16.90
N THR A 135 -10.60 -25.50 17.10
CA THR A 135 -11.30 -25.10 18.34
C THR A 135 -11.17 -26.08 19.51
N ASN A 136 -10.52 -27.24 19.34
CA ASN A 136 -10.28 -28.18 20.45
C ASN A 136 -9.08 -27.74 21.29
N ARG A 137 -9.32 -26.81 22.22
CA ARG A 137 -8.42 -26.52 23.33
C ARG A 137 -8.68 -27.55 24.44
N PRO A 138 -7.72 -28.45 24.77
CA PRO A 138 -7.90 -29.33 25.92
C PRO A 138 -7.73 -28.48 27.19
N ASN A 139 -8.81 -28.35 27.95
CA ASN A 139 -8.74 -27.84 29.31
C ASN A 139 -8.09 -28.92 30.18
N GLY A 140 -6.89 -28.64 30.67
CA GLY A 140 -6.26 -29.36 31.78
C GLY A 140 -6.46 -28.60 33.08
#